data_AF-A0A917E4A1-F1
#
_entry.id   AF-A0A917E4A1-F1
#
_cell.length_a   1.000
_cell.length_b   1.000
_cell.length_c   1.000
_cell.angle_alpha   90.00
_cell.angle_beta   90.00
_cell.angle_gamma   90.00
#
_symmetry.space_group_name_H-M   'P 1'
#
loop_
_entity.id
_entity.type
_entity.pdbx_description
1 polymer ?
#
loop_
_entity_poly.entity_id
_entity_poly.type
_entity_poly.pdbx_seq_one_letter_code
_entity_poly.pdbx_strand_id
1 'polypeptide(L)'
;MAGASSFVRLVEAIRGELAALEAEDAMLIEAATAAKLAALQAVQADIDGGMPADRGLLGEARALNAEAALRARAKIITTEKRLAAVSVLAGRPAALVYGRDGRWA
;
A
#
# COMPACT_ATOMS: atom_id res chain seq x y z
N MET A 1 -17.80 22.06 -16.21
CA MET A 1 -17.57 20.84 -15.41
C MET A 1 -16.26 21.04 -14.67
N ALA A 2 -16.31 21.33 -13.36
CA ALA A 2 -15.11 21.42 -12.55
C ALA A 2 -14.59 19.99 -12.33
N GLY A 3 -13.52 19.60 -13.04
CA GLY A 3 -12.84 18.34 -12.77
C GLY A 3 -12.34 18.35 -11.32
N ALA A 4 -12.56 17.27 -10.58
CA ALA A 4 -12.05 17.16 -9.21
C ALA A 4 -10.53 17.43 -9.18
N SER A 5 -10.08 18.23 -8.20
CA SER A 5 -8.66 18.56 -8.05
C SER A 5 -7.82 17.28 -7.97
N SER A 6 -6.58 17.30 -8.47
CA SER A 6 -5.68 16.14 -8.40
C SER A 6 -5.49 15.64 -6.97
N PHE A 7 -5.53 16.54 -5.98
CA PHE A 7 -5.49 16.22 -4.55
C PHE A 7 -6.66 15.33 -4.10
N VAL A 8 -7.90 15.62 -4.54
CA VAL A 8 -9.07 14.76 -4.25
C VAL A 8 -8.90 13.40 -4.90
N ARG A 9 -8.45 13.36 -6.17
CA ARG A 9 -8.20 12.11 -6.89
C ARG A 9 -7.13 11.25 -6.21
N LEU A 10 -6.11 11.86 -5.60
CA LEU A 10 -5.12 11.14 -4.80
C LEU A 10 -5.74 10.51 -3.55
N VAL A 11 -6.57 11.24 -2.81
CA VAL A 11 -7.27 10.71 -1.64
C VAL A 11 -8.19 9.54 -2.03
N GLU A 12 -8.95 9.69 -3.12
CA GLU A 12 -9.81 8.63 -3.64
C GLU A 12 -9.01 7.39 -4.07
N ALA A 13 -7.88 7.56 -4.73
CA ALA A 13 -7.02 6.45 -5.14
C ALA A 13 -6.46 5.68 -3.92
N ILE A 14 -6.04 6.37 -2.86
CA ILE A 14 -5.56 5.73 -1.63
C ILE A 14 -6.70 4.99 -0.91
N ARG A 15 -7.92 5.54 -0.89
CA ARG A 15 -9.09 4.83 -0.36
C ARG A 15 -9.42 3.57 -1.18
N GLY A 16 -9.28 3.64 -2.50
CA GLY A 16 -9.41 2.47 -3.38
C GLY A 16 -8.38 1.38 -3.06
N GLU A 17 -7.13 1.76 -2.77
CA GLU A 17 -6.09 0.82 -2.34
C GLU A 17 -6.42 0.19 -0.98
N LEU A 18 -6.92 0.95 0.00
CA LEU A 18 -7.37 0.39 1.28
C LEU A 18 -8.50 -0.63 1.10
N ALA A 19 -9.45 -0.36 0.21
CA ALA A 19 -10.52 -1.30 -0.12
C ALA A 19 -9.99 -2.57 -0.82
N ALA A 20 -9.03 -2.42 -1.75
CA ALA A 20 -8.39 -3.54 -2.42
C ALA A 20 -7.59 -4.42 -1.44
N LEU A 21 -6.86 -3.80 -0.50
CA LEU A 21 -6.18 -4.50 0.58
C LEU A 21 -7.19 -5.29 1.42
N GLU A 22 -8.33 -4.70 1.78
CA GLU A 22 -9.38 -5.38 2.54
C GLU A 22 -9.94 -6.60 1.79
N ALA A 23 -10.13 -6.49 0.47
CA ALA A 23 -10.61 -7.57 -0.39
C ALA A 23 -9.61 -8.72 -0.56
N GLU A 24 -8.34 -8.55 -0.19
CA GLU A 24 -7.25 -9.54 -0.37
C GLU A 24 -7.07 -10.01 -1.83
N ASP A 25 -7.48 -9.19 -2.79
CA ASP A 25 -7.37 -9.48 -4.21
C ASP A 25 -6.11 -8.82 -4.79
N ALA A 26 -5.16 -9.64 -5.24
CA ALA A 26 -3.90 -9.19 -5.79
C ALA A 26 -4.07 -8.31 -7.04
N MET A 27 -5.05 -8.62 -7.91
CA MET A 27 -5.31 -7.82 -9.10
C MET A 27 -5.89 -6.46 -8.75
N LEU A 28 -6.79 -6.40 -7.76
CA LEU A 28 -7.33 -5.12 -7.29
C LEU A 28 -6.25 -4.27 -6.62
N ILE A 29 -5.34 -4.90 -5.88
CA ILE A 29 -4.21 -4.19 -5.24
C ILE A 29 -3.27 -3.61 -6.31
N GLU A 30 -2.94 -4.37 -7.35
CA GLU A 30 -2.09 -3.88 -8.44
C GLU A 30 -2.76 -2.72 -9.20
N ALA A 31 -4.04 -2.87 -9.55
CA ALA A 31 -4.81 -1.81 -10.23
C ALA A 31 -4.92 -0.54 -9.37
N ALA A 32 -5.20 -0.68 -8.08
CA ALA A 32 -5.28 0.46 -7.15
C ALA A 32 -3.90 1.13 -6.96
N THR A 33 -2.82 0.35 -6.96
CA THR A 33 -1.45 0.87 -6.87
C THR A 33 -1.10 1.71 -8.10
N ALA A 34 -1.44 1.23 -9.30
CA ALA A 34 -1.26 1.96 -10.55
C ALA A 34 -2.07 3.27 -10.55
N ALA A 35 -3.33 3.22 -10.09
CA ALA A 35 -4.18 4.41 -9.97
C ALA A 35 -3.60 5.44 -8.97
N LYS A 36 -3.09 5.00 -7.82
CA LYS A 36 -2.42 5.86 -6.84
C LYS A 36 -1.17 6.53 -7.44
N LEU A 37 -0.36 5.78 -8.18
CA LEU A 37 0.83 6.33 -8.85
C LEU A 37 0.46 7.41 -9.88
N ALA A 38 -0.56 7.15 -10.70
CA ALA A 38 -1.05 8.14 -11.68
C ALA A 38 -1.60 9.39 -10.98
N ALA A 39 -2.30 9.25 -9.85
CA ALA A 39 -2.79 10.37 -9.08
C ALA A 39 -1.66 11.20 -8.44
N LEU A 40 -0.60 10.56 -7.93
CA LEU A 40 0.59 11.25 -7.44
C LEU A 40 1.29 12.06 -8.54
N GLN A 41 1.43 11.49 -9.74
CA GLN A 41 2.00 12.18 -10.89
C GLN A 41 1.15 13.40 -11.29
N ALA A 42 -0.18 13.27 -11.26
CA ALA A 42 -1.08 14.39 -11.51
C ALA A 42 -0.95 15.51 -10.47
N VAL A 43 -0.83 15.16 -9.18
CA VAL A 43 -0.58 16.15 -8.12
C VAL A 43 0.75 16.85 -8.33
N GLN A 44 1.82 16.11 -8.67
CA GLN A 44 3.12 16.69 -8.95
C GLN A 44 3.06 17.66 -10.14
N ALA A 45 2.42 17.26 -11.24
CA ALA A 45 2.25 18.10 -12.42
C ALA A 45 1.45 19.38 -12.11
N ASP A 46 0.40 19.31 -11.29
CA ASP A 46 -0.36 20.48 -10.88
C ASP A 46 0.48 21.44 -10.03
N ILE A 47 1.27 20.93 -9.09
CA ILE A 47 2.19 21.73 -8.25
C ILE A 47 3.26 22.39 -9.12
N ASP A 48 3.87 21.65 -10.04
CA ASP A 48 4.88 22.17 -10.97
C ASP A 48 4.29 23.21 -11.93
N GLY A 49 3.00 23.07 -12.26
CA GLY A 49 2.20 24.05 -13.00
C GLY A 49 1.79 25.29 -12.19
N GLY A 50 2.20 25.40 -10.93
CA GLY A 50 1.94 26.55 -10.06
C GLY A 50 0.62 26.49 -9.30
N MET A 51 -0.08 25.35 -9.31
CA MET A 51 -1.26 25.16 -8.48
C MET A 51 -0.87 25.17 -7.00
N PRO A 52 -1.52 25.97 -6.15
CA PRO A 52 -1.21 25.98 -4.73
C PRO A 52 -1.54 24.62 -4.10
N ALA A 53 -0.61 24.11 -3.31
CA ALA A 53 -0.77 22.83 -2.63
C ALA A 53 -1.89 22.88 -1.57
N ASP A 54 -2.86 21.97 -1.67
CA ASP A 54 -3.87 21.78 -0.62
C ASP A 54 -3.27 20.95 0.53
N ARG A 55 -2.78 21.65 1.56
CA ARG A 55 -2.16 21.02 2.72
C ARG A 55 -3.12 20.12 3.52
N GLY A 56 -4.42 20.42 3.51
CA GLY A 56 -5.42 19.61 4.20
C GLY A 56 -5.55 18.24 3.53
N LEU A 57 -5.76 18.24 2.22
CA LEU A 57 -5.87 17.01 1.44
C LEU A 57 -4.56 16.22 1.40
N LEU A 58 -3.40 16.88 1.33
CA LEU A 58 -2.11 16.20 1.43
C LEU A 58 -1.87 15.57 2.80
N GLY A 59 -2.34 16.23 3.88
CA GLY A 59 -2.31 15.68 5.23
C GLY A 59 -3.18 14.42 5.36
N GLU A 60 -4.39 14.46 4.81
CA GLU A 60 -5.28 13.29 4.75
C GLU A 60 -4.67 12.15 3.93
N ALA A 61 -4.19 12.43 2.72
CA ALA A 61 -3.54 11.45 1.86
C ALA A 61 -2.35 10.78 2.58
N ARG A 62 -1.55 11.54 3.33
CA ARG A 62 -0.44 11.01 4.12
C ARG A 62 -0.92 10.06 5.22
N ALA A 63 -1.97 10.43 5.95
CA ALA A 63 -2.53 9.58 7.01
C ALA A 63 -3.07 8.27 6.45
N LEU A 64 -3.87 8.34 5.36
CA LEU A 64 -4.42 7.15 4.71
C LEU A 64 -3.34 6.25 4.11
N ASN A 65 -2.28 6.82 3.52
CA ASN A 65 -1.19 6.03 2.97
C ASN A 65 -0.34 5.36 4.08
N ALA A 66 -0.20 6.00 5.24
CA ALA A 66 0.44 5.36 6.40
C ALA A 66 -0.38 4.17 6.89
N GLU A 67 -1.70 4.28 6.91
CA GLU A 67 -2.60 3.17 7.23
C GLU A 67 -2.48 2.03 6.21
N ALA A 68 -2.52 2.34 4.92
CA ALA A 68 -2.38 1.35 3.85
C ALA A 68 -1.04 0.58 3.96
N ALA A 69 0.05 1.27 4.27
CA ALA A 69 1.36 0.65 4.50
C ALA A 69 1.36 -0.32 5.70
N LEU A 70 0.69 0.03 6.79
CA LEU A 70 0.55 -0.86 7.95
C LEU A 70 -0.28 -2.10 7.62
N ARG A 71 -1.41 -1.94 6.91
CA ARG A 71 -2.26 -3.06 6.48
C ARG A 71 -1.53 -4.01 5.54
N ALA A 72 -0.79 -3.48 4.56
CA ALA A 72 0.01 -4.28 3.65
C ALA A 72 1.08 -5.11 4.40
N ARG A 73 1.79 -4.49 5.34
CA ARG A 73 2.78 -5.20 6.19
C ARG A 73 2.14 -6.31 7.02
N ALA A 74 0.99 -6.04 7.64
CA ALA A 74 0.27 -7.05 8.40
C ALA A 74 -0.13 -8.26 7.53
N LYS A 75 -0.55 -8.02 6.28
CA LYS A 75 -0.90 -9.10 5.32
C LYS A 75 0.32 -9.92 4.89
N ILE A 76 1.47 -9.28 4.66
CA ILE A 76 2.73 -9.99 4.37
C ILE A 76 3.08 -10.92 5.53
N ILE A 77 3.08 -10.40 6.77
CA ILE A 77 3.39 -11.20 7.97
C ILE A 77 2.43 -12.39 8.10
N THR A 78 1.13 -12.18 7.87
CA THR A 78 0.13 -13.26 7.90
C THR A 78 0.39 -14.30 6.81
N THR A 79 0.77 -13.86 5.61
CA THR A 79 1.09 -14.74 4.48
C THR A 79 2.35 -15.57 4.77
N GLU A 80 3.40 -14.96 5.31
CA GLU A 80 4.63 -15.65 5.74
C GLU A 80 4.32 -16.73 6.79
N LYS A 81 3.50 -16.42 7.80
CA LYS A 81 3.08 -17.40 8.82
C LYS A 81 2.31 -18.58 8.22
N ARG A 82 1.38 -18.31 7.30
CA ARG A 82 0.61 -19.36 6.60
C ARG A 82 1.53 -20.22 5.73
N LEU A 83 2.45 -19.61 5.01
CA LEU A 83 3.42 -20.32 4.17
C LEU A 83 4.35 -21.19 5.01
N ALA A 84 4.82 -20.71 6.16
CA ALA A 84 5.63 -21.49 7.08
C ALA A 84 4.89 -22.74 7.58
N ALA A 85 3.61 -22.59 7.96
CA ALA A 85 2.79 -23.71 8.40
C ALA A 85 2.60 -24.77 7.30
N VAL A 86 2.31 -24.35 6.05
CA VAL A 86 2.16 -25.28 4.91
C VAL A 86 3.49 -25.95 4.55
N SER A 87 4.61 -25.23 4.63
CA SER A 87 5.93 -25.79 4.34
C SER A 87 6.29 -26.93 5.28
N VAL A 88 6.02 -26.75 6.58
CA VAL A 88 6.22 -27.81 7.60
C VAL A 88 5.38 -29.05 7.28
N LEU A 89 4.10 -28.87 6.93
CA LEU A 89 3.22 -29.98 6.55
C LEU A 89 3.67 -30.69 5.26
N ALA A 90 4.28 -29.95 4.33
CA ALA A 90 4.83 -30.49 3.09
C ALA A 90 6.19 -31.20 3.29
N GLY A 91 6.65 -31.39 4.53
CA GLY A 91 7.95 -32.01 4.84
C GLY A 91 9.15 -31.16 4.42
N ARG A 92 8.93 -29.87 4.08
CA ARG A 92 10.00 -28.92 3.83
C ARG A 92 10.40 -28.31 5.17
N PRO A 93 11.68 -28.36 5.57
CA PRO A 93 12.12 -27.68 6.78
C PRO A 93 11.83 -26.19 6.68
N ALA A 94 11.50 -25.56 7.81
CA ALA A 94 11.31 -24.11 7.87
C ALA A 94 12.57 -23.42 7.32
N ALA A 95 12.38 -22.37 6.51
CA ALA A 95 13.51 -21.58 6.03
C ALA A 95 14.28 -21.05 7.25
N LEU A 96 15.58 -21.33 7.28
CA LEU A 96 16.45 -20.89 8.36
C LEU A 96 16.60 -19.38 8.26
N VAL A 97 15.84 -18.66 9.07
CA VAL A 97 16.00 -17.21 9.19
C VAL A 97 17.15 -16.98 10.15
N TYR A 98 18.29 -16.52 9.63
CA TYR A 98 19.36 -16.00 10.47
C TYR A 98 18.81 -14.75 11.15
N GLY A 99 18.65 -14.79 12.48
CA GLY A 99 18.32 -13.59 13.24
C GLY A 99 19.35 -12.48 12.97
N ARG A 100 19.00 -11.22 13.25
CA ARG A 100 19.93 -10.08 13.12
C ARG A 100 21.26 -10.30 13.86
N ASP A 101 21.25 -11.18 14.87
CA ASP A 101 22.39 -11.52 15.73
C ASP A 101 22.96 -12.92 15.45
N GLY A 102 22.48 -13.59 14.41
CA GLY A 102 22.97 -14.88 13.98
C GLY A 102 22.60 -16.10 14.79
N ARG A 103 21.54 -15.96 15.57
CA ARG A 103 20.96 -17.06 16.34
C ARG A 103 19.70 -17.55 15.65
N TRP A 104 19.51 -18.87 15.75
CA TRP A 104 18.33 -19.58 15.31
C TRP A 104 17.22 -19.25 16.33
N ALA A 105 16.06 -18.83 15.85
CA ALA A 105 14.85 -18.71 16.66
C ALA A 105 14.00 -19.97 16.45
#